data_AF-A0A183NI53-F1
#
_entry.id   AF-A0A183NI53-F1
#
_cell.length_a   1.000
_cell.length_b   1.000
_cell.length_c   1.000
_cell.angle_alpha   90.00
_cell.angle_beta   90.00
_cell.angle_gamma   90.00
#
_symmetry.space_group_name_H-M   'P 1'
#
loop_
_entity.id
_entity.type
_entity.pdbx_description
1 polymer ?
#
loop_
_entity_poly.entity_id
_entity_poly.type
_entity_poly.pdbx_seq_one_letter_code
_entity_poly.pdbx_strand_id
1 'polypeptide(L)'
;MFKKNKISKTQINKSANLPISNIPVCSNESKIINHRNCVPDGTPLSVASFQPNAKPFITSSSFIPTSSTLSSSLYMENLSVKIWELYSSTRQSPLKYEKKVRLLNALHMVVSGVFENAGLYIVGSSINGFGSNQSDMDMCLLVTSRDLHQKSEATFILSRLLQSLRKCRKF
;
A
#
# COMPACT_ATOMS: atom_id res chain seq x y z
N MET A 1 -25.92 49.71 39.63
CA MET A 1 -24.51 49.60 40.10
C MET A 1 -23.77 48.61 39.20
N PHE A 2 -22.54 48.90 38.78
CA PHE A 2 -21.69 47.94 38.08
C PHE A 2 -20.73 47.26 39.07
N LYS A 3 -20.52 45.94 38.94
CA LYS A 3 -19.34 45.24 39.47
C LYS A 3 -18.83 44.25 38.39
N LYS A 4 -17.51 44.11 38.29
CA LYS A 4 -16.82 43.50 37.15
C LYS A 4 -16.32 42.08 37.46
N ASN A 5 -16.27 41.26 36.41
CA ASN A 5 -15.32 40.18 36.12
C ASN A 5 -14.84 39.24 37.24
N LYS A 6 -14.95 37.94 36.98
CA LYS A 6 -13.72 37.14 36.75
C LYS A 6 -13.95 36.05 35.68
N ILE A 7 -13.15 36.08 34.62
CA ILE A 7 -13.12 35.04 33.58
C ILE A 7 -12.14 33.96 34.04
N SER A 8 -12.61 32.72 34.21
CA SER A 8 -11.72 31.56 34.33
C SER A 8 -11.39 31.01 32.95
N LYS A 9 -10.10 31.01 32.59
CA LYS A 9 -9.58 30.29 31.42
C LYS A 9 -9.19 28.88 31.85
N THR A 10 -9.95 27.86 31.47
CA THR A 10 -9.61 26.46 31.75
C THR A 10 -9.17 25.77 30.46
N GLN A 11 -7.84 25.61 30.36
CA GLN A 11 -6.98 24.77 29.50
C GLN A 11 -7.47 24.18 28.16
N ILE A 12 -6.54 24.22 27.21
CA ILE A 12 -6.64 23.64 25.87
C ILE A 12 -6.46 22.11 25.96
N ASN A 13 -7.48 21.35 25.58
CA ASN A 13 -7.36 19.89 25.42
C ASN A 13 -6.52 19.59 24.17
N LYS A 14 -5.24 19.29 24.40
CA LYS A 14 -4.20 19.11 23.39
C LYS A 14 -4.31 17.74 22.73
N SER A 15 -5.17 17.61 21.70
CA SER A 15 -5.28 16.38 20.92
C SER A 15 -3.91 15.99 20.33
N ALA A 16 -3.56 14.70 20.44
CA ALA A 16 -2.23 14.23 20.11
C ALA A 16 -2.07 13.99 18.60
N ASN A 17 -1.08 14.63 17.99
CA ASN A 17 -0.60 14.26 16.66
C ASN A 17 0.02 12.85 16.74
N LEU A 18 -0.65 11.85 16.18
CA LEU A 18 -0.05 10.53 15.94
C LEU A 18 0.88 10.63 14.72
N PRO A 19 2.18 10.33 14.83
CA PRO A 19 3.08 10.33 13.69
C PRO A 19 2.79 9.12 12.79
N ILE A 20 2.64 9.34 11.48
CA ILE A 20 2.55 8.26 10.50
C ILE A 20 3.96 7.71 10.27
N SER A 21 4.37 6.75 11.10
CA SER A 21 5.59 5.96 10.91
C SER A 21 5.25 4.56 10.39
N ASN A 22 6.11 4.03 9.51
CA ASN A 22 6.20 2.62 9.12
C ASN A 22 5.05 2.06 8.25
N ILE A 23 4.82 2.66 7.07
CA ILE A 23 4.55 1.81 5.89
C ILE A 23 5.88 1.15 5.52
N PRO A 24 5.97 -0.19 5.35
CA PRO A 24 7.21 -0.85 4.99
C PRO A 24 7.60 -0.52 3.54
N VAL A 25 8.53 0.42 3.39
CA VAL A 25 9.21 0.65 2.11
C VAL A 25 10.07 -0.59 1.82
N CYS A 26 9.73 -1.34 0.78
CA CYS A 26 10.48 -2.52 0.37
C CYS A 26 11.76 -2.11 -0.39
N SER A 27 12.71 -1.58 0.38
CA SER A 27 14.10 -1.33 -0.01
C SER A 27 14.99 -2.39 0.62
N ASN A 28 15.53 -3.28 -0.19
CA ASN A 28 16.63 -4.17 0.18
C ASN A 28 17.43 -4.51 -1.08
N GLU A 29 18.66 -4.02 -1.15
CA GLU A 29 19.69 -4.52 -2.07
C GLU A 29 20.92 -4.99 -1.28
N SER A 30 21.61 -5.96 -1.86
CA SER A 30 22.93 -6.48 -1.48
C SER A 30 23.04 -7.46 -0.29
N LYS A 31 23.55 -8.66 -0.64
CA LYS A 31 24.44 -9.59 0.11
C LYS A 31 23.98 -10.21 1.44
N ILE A 32 24.00 -11.55 1.45
CA ILE A 32 24.62 -12.50 2.43
C ILE A 32 24.20 -13.90 1.92
N ILE A 33 25.09 -14.79 1.43
CA ILE A 33 26.13 -15.59 2.12
C ILE A 33 25.52 -16.59 3.13
N ASN A 34 25.84 -17.87 2.98
CA ASN A 34 25.28 -18.96 3.80
C ASN A 34 25.68 -18.85 5.28
N HIS A 35 24.74 -19.07 6.21
CA HIS A 35 24.97 -19.90 7.41
C HIS A 35 23.66 -20.31 8.14
N ARG A 36 23.77 -21.28 9.05
CA ARG A 36 22.72 -21.91 9.90
C ARG A 36 23.12 -21.76 11.37
N ASN A 37 22.29 -21.78 12.42
CA ASN A 37 20.82 -21.91 12.67
C ASN A 37 20.59 -21.39 14.15
N CYS A 38 19.43 -21.18 14.78
CA CYS A 38 17.98 -21.19 14.48
C CYS A 38 17.24 -20.38 15.59
N VAL A 39 15.90 -20.22 15.53
CA VAL A 39 15.07 -19.59 16.59
C VAL A 39 13.74 -20.36 16.76
N PRO A 40 13.18 -20.55 17.98
CA PRO A 40 11.93 -21.28 18.21
C PRO A 40 10.65 -20.41 18.25
N ASP A 41 9.59 -20.98 17.64
CA ASP A 41 8.14 -20.92 17.88
C ASP A 41 7.36 -19.65 18.28
N GLY A 42 6.25 -19.45 17.53
CA GLY A 42 5.18 -18.46 17.74
C GLY A 42 4.10 -18.56 16.65
N THR A 43 3.26 -19.59 16.72
CA THR A 43 2.15 -19.93 15.76
C THR A 43 1.00 -18.91 15.76
N PRO A 44 0.02 -18.92 14.82
CA PRO A 44 -0.36 -19.94 13.81
C PRO A 44 -0.38 -19.40 12.33
N LEU A 45 -0.63 -20.17 11.24
CA LEU A 45 -1.83 -20.96 10.89
C LEU A 45 -1.56 -22.03 9.80
N SER A 46 -2.30 -23.14 9.90
CA SER A 46 -2.62 -24.16 8.88
C SER A 46 -1.64 -24.40 7.72
N VAL A 47 -0.86 -25.48 7.81
CA VAL A 47 -0.21 -26.16 6.68
C VAL A 47 -0.65 -27.63 6.63
N ALA A 48 -0.80 -28.17 5.42
CA ALA A 48 -1.24 -29.56 5.22
C ALA A 48 -0.19 -30.57 5.73
N SER A 49 -0.68 -31.70 6.25
CA SER A 49 0.12 -32.70 6.97
C SER A 49 1.11 -33.46 6.06
N PHE A 50 2.36 -33.03 6.00
CA PHE A 50 3.45 -33.81 5.43
C PHE A 50 4.01 -34.81 6.44
N GLN A 51 4.01 -36.11 6.13
CA GLN A 51 4.57 -37.15 7.00
C GLN A 51 6.11 -37.18 6.91
N PRO A 52 6.85 -37.02 8.03
CA PRO A 52 8.31 -36.97 8.00
C PRO A 52 8.92 -38.38 8.07
N ASN A 53 8.83 -39.17 7.00
CA ASN A 53 9.55 -40.45 6.94
C ASN A 53 9.94 -40.91 5.51
N ALA A 54 10.54 -40.01 4.74
CA ALA A 54 11.33 -40.37 3.56
C ALA A 54 12.82 -40.26 3.88
N LYS A 55 13.59 -41.34 3.64
CA LYS A 55 15.05 -41.33 3.79
C LYS A 55 15.67 -40.34 2.79
N PRO A 56 16.76 -39.64 3.11
CA PRO A 56 17.45 -38.78 2.15
C PRO A 56 18.03 -39.65 1.04
N PHE A 57 17.36 -39.68 -0.12
CA PHE A 57 17.84 -40.38 -1.29
C PHE A 57 18.97 -39.56 -1.93
N ILE A 58 20.21 -39.86 -1.55
CA ILE A 58 21.41 -39.29 -2.16
C ILE A 58 21.57 -39.94 -3.54
N THR A 59 20.79 -39.48 -4.52
CA THR A 59 21.11 -39.69 -5.93
C THR A 59 22.26 -38.76 -6.29
N SER A 60 23.49 -39.25 -6.09
CA SER A 60 24.66 -38.78 -6.83
C SER A 60 24.59 -39.22 -8.30
N SER A 61 23.44 -38.96 -8.95
CA SER A 61 23.25 -39.21 -10.37
C SER A 61 23.90 -38.08 -11.15
N SER A 62 25.00 -38.39 -11.82
CA SER A 62 25.63 -37.51 -12.79
C SER A 62 24.80 -37.42 -14.07
N PHE A 63 23.61 -36.79 -13.98
CA PHE A 63 22.82 -36.39 -15.13
C PHE A 63 23.59 -35.34 -15.92
N ILE A 64 24.36 -35.77 -16.92
CA ILE A 64 24.88 -34.90 -17.97
C ILE A 64 23.67 -34.22 -18.64
N PRO A 65 23.53 -32.89 -18.61
CA PRO A 65 22.44 -32.22 -19.29
C PRO A 65 22.58 -32.44 -20.80
N THR A 66 21.59 -33.07 -21.42
CA THR A 66 21.53 -33.12 -22.88
C THR A 66 21.30 -31.70 -23.41
N SER A 67 21.81 -31.40 -24.61
CA SER A 67 21.79 -30.04 -25.17
C SER A 67 20.39 -29.41 -25.25
N SER A 68 19.35 -30.23 -25.43
CA SER A 68 17.95 -29.83 -25.35
C SER A 68 17.53 -29.38 -23.93
N THR A 69 17.91 -30.11 -22.89
CA THR A 69 17.60 -29.72 -21.49
C THR A 69 18.33 -28.44 -21.07
N LEU A 70 19.58 -28.26 -21.50
CA LEU A 70 20.33 -27.02 -21.26
C LEU A 70 19.68 -25.83 -21.97
N SER A 71 19.24 -26.00 -23.22
CA SER A 71 18.51 -24.98 -23.99
C SER A 71 17.21 -24.57 -23.29
N SER A 72 16.45 -25.53 -22.73
CA SER A 72 15.25 -25.25 -21.94
C SER A 72 15.56 -24.51 -20.63
N SER A 73 16.66 -24.81 -19.94
CA SER A 73 17.07 -24.06 -18.72
C SER A 73 17.37 -22.60 -19.05
N LEU A 74 18.25 -22.37 -20.05
CA LEU A 74 18.62 -21.04 -20.50
C LEU A 74 17.42 -20.22 -21.02
N TYR A 75 16.43 -20.87 -21.63
CA TYR A 75 15.16 -20.22 -21.98
C TYR A 75 14.38 -19.75 -20.74
N MET A 76 14.22 -20.60 -19.73
CA MET A 76 13.48 -20.26 -18.50
C MET A 76 14.20 -19.18 -17.67
N GLU A 77 15.54 -19.22 -17.63
CA GLU A 77 16.38 -18.18 -17.03
C GLU A 77 16.16 -16.83 -17.73
N ASN A 78 16.29 -16.78 -19.06
CA ASN A 78 16.06 -15.57 -19.85
C ASN A 78 14.61 -15.05 -19.76
N LEU A 79 13.62 -15.95 -19.64
CA LEU A 79 12.22 -15.57 -19.42
C LEU A 79 12.03 -14.92 -18.04
N SER A 80 12.64 -15.49 -17.01
CA SER A 80 12.60 -14.95 -15.64
C SER A 80 13.26 -13.57 -15.54
N VAL A 81 14.40 -13.38 -16.22
CA VAL A 81 15.06 -12.07 -16.34
C VAL A 81 14.13 -11.05 -17.00
N LYS A 82 13.53 -11.37 -18.16
CA LYS A 82 12.61 -10.44 -18.86
C LYS A 82 11.36 -10.08 -18.05
N ILE A 83 10.82 -11.02 -17.29
CA ILE A 83 9.70 -10.74 -16.37
C ILE A 83 10.14 -9.77 -15.26
N TRP A 84 11.34 -9.96 -14.70
CA TRP A 84 11.89 -9.07 -13.68
C TRP A 84 12.24 -7.67 -14.22
N GLU A 85 12.79 -7.57 -15.43
CA GLU A 85 13.04 -6.31 -16.12
C GLU A 85 11.75 -5.52 -16.39
N LEU A 86 10.71 -6.20 -16.88
CA LEU A 86 9.39 -5.60 -17.10
C LEU A 86 8.77 -5.08 -15.80
N TYR A 87 8.80 -5.87 -14.72
CA TYR A 87 8.35 -5.41 -13.41
C TYR A 87 9.16 -4.21 -12.92
N SER A 88 10.49 -4.30 -12.95
CA SER A 88 11.40 -3.30 -12.37
C SER A 88 11.36 -1.95 -13.10
N SER A 89 11.15 -1.96 -14.42
CA SER A 89 11.01 -0.75 -15.23
C SER A 89 9.63 -0.10 -15.14
N THR A 90 8.56 -0.87 -14.95
CA THR A 90 7.17 -0.35 -14.97
C THR A 90 6.60 -0.02 -13.59
N ARG A 91 7.03 -0.69 -12.52
CA ARG A 91 6.52 -0.54 -11.14
C ARG A 91 6.50 0.91 -10.66
N GLN A 92 5.51 1.24 -9.82
CA GLN A 92 5.38 2.55 -9.19
C GLN A 92 6.64 2.89 -8.37
N SER A 93 7.32 3.95 -8.80
CA SER A 93 8.50 4.48 -8.11
C SER A 93 8.10 5.18 -6.80
N PRO A 94 9.00 5.23 -5.78
CA PRO A 94 8.74 5.98 -4.55
C PRO A 94 8.36 7.44 -4.80
N LEU A 95 9.02 8.10 -5.76
CA LEU A 95 8.71 9.49 -6.15
C LEU A 95 7.34 9.65 -6.83
N LYS A 96 6.85 8.66 -7.58
CA LYS A 96 5.48 8.66 -8.12
C LYS A 96 4.46 8.48 -6.99
N TYR A 97 4.73 7.57 -6.04
CA TYR A 97 3.86 7.37 -4.88
C TYR A 97 3.82 8.61 -3.97
N GLU A 98 4.96 9.26 -3.72
CA GLU A 98 5.01 10.51 -2.95
C GLU A 98 4.15 11.61 -3.60
N LYS A 99 4.19 11.73 -4.94
CA LYS A 99 3.31 12.65 -5.68
C LYS A 99 1.83 12.29 -5.53
N LYS A 100 1.46 11.01 -5.48
CA LYS A 100 0.09 10.56 -5.14
C LYS A 100 -0.30 10.95 -3.70
N VAL A 101 0.57 10.76 -2.72
CA VAL A 101 0.32 11.19 -1.32
C VAL A 101 0.18 12.70 -1.19
N ARG A 102 1.02 13.49 -1.87
CA ARG A 102 0.90 14.96 -1.92
C ARG A 102 -0.45 15.39 -2.53
N LEU A 103 -0.92 14.70 -3.57
CA LEU A 103 -2.24 14.93 -4.18
C LEU A 103 -3.39 14.53 -3.23
N LEU A 104 -3.28 13.42 -2.49
CA LEU A 104 -4.26 13.02 -1.46
C LEU A 104 -4.46 14.14 -0.44
N ASN A 105 -3.36 14.68 0.09
CA ASN A 105 -3.40 15.73 1.13
C ASN A 105 -4.04 17.03 0.59
N ALA A 106 -3.72 17.41 -0.65
CA ALA A 106 -4.33 18.57 -1.31
C ALA A 106 -5.83 18.39 -1.58
N LEU A 107 -6.26 17.18 -1.94
CA LEU A 107 -7.69 16.86 -2.13
C LEU A 107 -8.43 16.73 -0.79
N HIS A 108 -7.78 16.19 0.25
CA HIS A 108 -8.37 16.07 1.59
C HIS A 108 -8.68 17.44 2.20
N MET A 109 -7.80 18.43 2.03
CA MET A 109 -8.07 19.83 2.36
C MET A 109 -9.38 20.36 1.73
N VAL A 110 -9.65 20.03 0.46
CA VAL A 110 -10.88 20.44 -0.24
C VAL A 110 -12.09 19.65 0.26
N VAL A 111 -11.93 18.35 0.52
CA VAL A 111 -12.97 17.47 1.09
C VAL A 111 -13.40 17.96 2.47
N SER A 112 -12.46 18.26 3.36
CA SER A 112 -12.74 18.75 4.73
C SER A 112 -13.45 20.11 4.75
N GLY A 113 -13.28 20.93 3.70
CA GLY A 113 -14.06 22.16 3.50
C GLY A 113 -15.50 21.95 2.99
N VAL A 114 -15.91 20.70 2.71
CA VAL A 114 -17.26 20.34 2.23
C VAL A 114 -17.98 19.41 3.21
N PHE A 115 -17.24 18.50 3.84
CA PHE A 115 -17.73 17.50 4.80
C PHE A 115 -16.84 17.48 6.04
N GLU A 116 -17.44 17.75 7.20
CA GLU A 116 -16.76 17.64 8.49
C GLU A 116 -16.43 16.17 8.79
N ASN A 117 -15.27 15.92 9.41
CA ASN A 117 -14.81 14.58 9.85
C ASN A 117 -14.70 13.50 8.75
N ALA A 118 -14.75 13.86 7.46
CA ALA A 118 -14.62 12.92 6.35
C ALA A 118 -13.17 12.44 6.15
N GLY A 119 -12.99 11.13 5.97
CA GLY A 119 -11.72 10.49 5.62
C GLY A 119 -11.56 10.35 4.11
N LEU A 120 -10.35 10.56 3.59
CA LEU A 120 -9.99 10.29 2.19
C LEU A 120 -8.76 9.38 2.16
N TYR A 121 -8.88 8.22 1.52
CA TYR A 121 -7.87 7.16 1.55
C TYR A 121 -7.44 6.77 0.13
N ILE A 122 -6.15 6.50 -0.07
CA ILE A 122 -5.66 5.85 -1.30
C ILE A 122 -6.11 4.38 -1.27
N VAL A 123 -6.60 3.86 -2.39
CA VAL A 123 -6.97 2.45 -2.55
C VAL A 123 -6.40 1.87 -3.85
N GLY A 124 -6.83 0.65 -4.20
CA GLY A 124 -6.55 0.04 -5.49
C GLY A 124 -5.05 -0.18 -5.78
N SER A 125 -4.69 0.03 -7.05
CA SER A 125 -3.34 -0.26 -7.57
C SER A 125 -2.23 0.52 -6.87
N SER A 126 -2.55 1.69 -6.32
CA SER A 126 -1.58 2.62 -5.75
C SER A 126 -0.95 2.13 -4.43
N ILE A 127 -1.61 1.21 -3.71
CA ILE A 127 -1.13 0.67 -2.42
C ILE A 127 -1.07 -0.87 -2.35
N ASN A 128 -1.68 -1.60 -3.29
CA ASN A 128 -1.73 -3.07 -3.25
C ASN A 128 -0.42 -3.79 -3.69
N GLY A 129 0.64 -3.03 -3.99
CA GLY A 129 1.94 -3.55 -4.45
C GLY A 129 2.09 -3.73 -5.97
N PHE A 130 1.00 -3.64 -6.74
CA PHE A 130 0.98 -3.91 -8.19
C PHE A 130 0.84 -2.67 -9.09
N GLY A 131 0.79 -1.47 -8.51
CA GLY A 131 0.75 -0.21 -9.26
C GLY A 131 2.00 0.04 -10.11
N SER A 132 1.81 0.64 -11.29
CA SER A 132 2.87 1.08 -12.20
C SER A 132 3.09 2.61 -12.12
N ASN A 133 4.17 3.13 -12.73
CA ASN A 133 4.35 4.58 -12.87
C ASN A 133 3.27 5.26 -13.74
N GLN A 134 2.50 4.50 -14.51
CA GLN A 134 1.37 4.98 -15.31
C GLN A 134 0.01 4.77 -14.64
N SER A 135 -0.07 3.97 -13.56
CA SER A 135 -1.31 3.71 -12.85
C SER A 135 -1.95 4.98 -12.27
N ASP A 136 -3.27 5.06 -12.42
CA ASP A 136 -4.12 6.06 -11.79
C ASP A 136 -4.10 5.97 -10.26
N MET A 137 -4.75 6.94 -9.62
CA MET A 137 -4.82 7.07 -8.17
C MET A 137 -6.27 6.89 -7.69
N ASP A 138 -6.63 5.63 -7.44
CA ASP A 138 -7.92 5.28 -6.85
C ASP A 138 -8.03 5.85 -5.43
N MET A 139 -9.17 6.47 -5.09
CA MET A 139 -9.42 7.06 -3.78
C MET A 139 -10.80 6.68 -3.24
N CYS A 140 -10.88 6.37 -1.94
CA CYS A 140 -12.11 6.12 -1.22
C CYS A 140 -12.43 7.30 -0.28
N LEU A 141 -13.65 7.83 -0.38
CA LEU A 141 -14.17 8.90 0.46
C LEU A 141 -15.14 8.32 1.50
N LEU A 142 -14.78 8.41 2.78
CA LEU A 142 -15.58 7.94 3.91
C LEU A 142 -16.22 9.15 4.62
N VAL A 143 -17.53 9.34 4.43
CA VAL A 143 -18.29 10.49 4.99
C VAL A 143 -19.10 10.09 6.23
N THR A 144 -19.36 8.80 6.45
CA THR A 144 -20.11 8.29 7.60
C THR A 144 -19.76 6.83 7.87
N SER A 145 -20.00 6.37 9.10
CA SER A 145 -19.69 4.99 9.53
C SER A 145 -20.79 3.97 9.24
N ARG A 146 -21.93 4.40 8.66
CA ARG A 146 -23.02 3.53 8.20
C ARG A 146 -22.92 3.26 6.70
N ASP A 147 -23.64 2.25 6.23
CA ASP A 147 -23.85 2.06 4.80
C ASP A 147 -24.56 3.26 4.14
N LEU A 148 -24.18 3.51 2.90
CA LEU A 148 -24.70 4.57 2.02
C LEU A 148 -25.37 3.95 0.80
N HIS A 149 -26.56 4.42 0.44
CA HIS A 149 -27.24 4.02 -0.79
C HIS A 149 -26.49 4.58 -2.00
N GLN A 150 -25.62 3.76 -2.60
CA GLN A 150 -24.67 4.18 -3.64
C GLN A 150 -25.32 4.83 -4.87
N LYS A 151 -26.59 4.49 -5.18
CA LYS A 151 -27.32 5.08 -6.32
C LYS A 151 -27.90 6.48 -6.06
N SER A 152 -28.09 6.87 -4.79
CA SER A 152 -28.77 8.12 -4.40
C SER A 152 -27.90 8.99 -3.50
N GLU A 153 -27.54 8.50 -2.31
CA GLU A 153 -26.77 9.26 -1.31
C GLU A 153 -25.36 9.56 -1.80
N ALA A 154 -24.65 8.57 -2.34
CA ALA A 154 -23.29 8.78 -2.86
C ALA A 154 -23.30 9.71 -4.08
N THR A 155 -24.29 9.60 -4.96
CA THR A 155 -24.49 10.52 -6.10
C THR A 155 -24.62 11.98 -5.65
N PHE A 156 -25.38 12.23 -4.58
CA PHE A 156 -25.53 13.57 -3.98
C PHE A 156 -24.23 14.08 -3.34
N ILE A 157 -23.56 13.24 -2.55
CA ILE A 157 -22.26 13.52 -1.91
C ILE A 157 -21.21 13.90 -2.97
N LEU A 158 -21.05 13.07 -4.01
CA LEU A 158 -20.07 13.31 -5.07
C LEU A 158 -20.42 14.55 -5.90
N SER A 159 -21.70 14.83 -6.15
CA SER A 159 -22.15 16.04 -6.84
C SER A 159 -21.80 17.32 -6.06
N ARG A 160 -21.96 17.29 -4.73
CA ARG A 160 -21.58 18.40 -3.84
C ARG A 160 -20.06 18.60 -3.80
N LEU A 161 -19.27 17.51 -3.74
CA LEU A 161 -17.81 17.59 -3.80
C LEU A 161 -17.31 18.14 -5.16
N LEU A 162 -17.91 17.70 -6.26
CA LEU A 162 -17.59 18.14 -7.62
C LEU A 162 -17.75 19.67 -7.78
N GLN A 163 -18.71 20.29 -7.10
CA GLN A 163 -18.88 21.75 -7.11
C GLN A 163 -17.69 22.49 -6.50
N SER A 164 -17.03 21.92 -5.49
CA SER A 164 -15.79 22.47 -4.90
C SER A 164 -14.58 22.14 -5.76
N LEU A 165 -14.41 20.89 -6.22
CA LEU A 165 -13.29 20.49 -7.07
C LEU A 165 -13.24 21.28 -8.40
N ARG A 166 -14.39 21.65 -8.96
CA ARG A 166 -14.49 22.54 -10.14
C ARG A 166 -13.85 23.92 -9.94
N LYS A 167 -13.70 24.40 -8.69
CA LYS A 167 -13.01 25.67 -8.37
C LYS A 167 -11.49 25.54 -8.52
N CYS A 168 -10.94 24.35 -8.28
CA CYS A 168 -9.51 24.06 -8.38
C CYS A 168 -9.00 24.06 -9.84
N ARG A 169 -9.90 23.97 -10.83
CA ARG A 169 -9.61 23.95 -12.28
C ARG A 169 -9.40 25.35 -12.90
N LYS A 170 -8.95 26.34 -12.13
CA LYS A 170 -8.79 27.76 -12.54
C LYS A 170 -7.33 28.24 -12.48
N PHE A 171 -6.41 27.36 -12.84
CA PHE A 171 -5.01 27.64 -13.15
C PHE A 171 -4.64 26.86 -14.41
#